data_AF-R6YEE7-F1
#
_entry.id   AF-R6YEE7-F1
#
_cell.length_a   1.000
_cell.length_b   1.000
_cell.length_c   1.000
_cell.angle_alpha   90.00
_cell.angle_beta   90.00
_cell.angle_gamma   90.00
#
_symmetry.space_group_name_H-M   'P 1'
#
loop_
_entity.id
_entity.type
_entity.pdbx_description
1 polymer ?
#
loop_
_entity_poly.entity_id
_entity_poly.type
_entity_poly.pdbx_seq_one_letter_code
_entity_poly.pdbx_strand_id
1 'polypeptide(L)' 'MSYELIPAVDHAEKLIRDAKDQPILNAAIVSDVDVILTGDKDFLSLDMEHPKCMTVAQFLESEGIEE' A
#
# COMPACT_ATOMS: atom_id res chain seq x y z
N MET A 1 17.63 -9.60 6.99
CA MET A 1 16.53 -9.06 6.17
C MET A 1 16.27 -10.03 5.04
N SER A 2 15.14 -10.74 5.07
CA SER A 2 14.65 -11.55 3.95
C SER A 2 13.80 -10.66 3.04
N TYR A 3 13.97 -10.79 1.73
CA TYR A 3 13.09 -10.16 0.74
C TYR A 3 12.59 -11.23 -0.23
N GLU A 4 11.40 -11.02 -0.76
CA GLU A 4 10.80 -11.85 -1.79
C GLU A 4 10.62 -11.01 -3.05
N LEU A 5 10.91 -11.60 -4.22
CA LEU A 5 10.69 -10.94 -5.49
C LEU A 5 9.29 -11.26 -5.98
N ILE A 6 8.43 -10.24 -6.05
CA ILE A 6 7.10 -10.36 -6.64
C ILE A 6 7.21 -10.08 -8.14
N PRO A 7 6.69 -10.97 -9.02
CA PRO A 7 6.67 -10.71 -10.45
C PRO A 7 5.83 -9.48 -10.78
N ALA A 8 6.37 -8.58 -11.60
CA ALA A 8 5.62 -7.44 -12.11
C ALA A 8 4.54 -7.96 -13.09
N VAL A 9 3.27 -7.70 -12.78
CA VAL A 9 2.16 -8.01 -13.69
C VAL A 9 1.93 -6.84 -14.63
N ASP A 10 1.97 -7.10 -15.94
CA ASP A 10 1.86 -6.06 -16.99
C ASP A 10 0.45 -5.48 -17.15
N HIS A 11 -0.57 -6.13 -16.57
CA HIS A 11 -1.98 -5.78 -16.75
C HIS A 11 -2.74 -5.81 -15.43
N ALA A 12 -2.55 -4.78 -14.61
CA ALA A 12 -3.47 -4.44 -13.54
C ALA A 12 -4.37 -3.28 -14.01
N GLU A 13 -5.66 -3.36 -13.68
CA GLU A 13 -6.54 -2.19 -13.79
C GLU A 13 -5.88 -1.02 -13.04
N LYS A 14 -5.87 0.17 -13.64
CA LYS A 14 -5.25 1.36 -13.03
C LYS A 14 -6.08 1.78 -11.82
N LEU A 15 -5.77 1.19 -10.68
CA LEU A 15 -6.32 1.58 -9.38
C LEU A 15 -5.60 2.81 -8.85
N ILE A 16 -4.32 2.99 -9.18
CA ILE A 16 -3.48 4.10 -8.72
C ILE A 16 -3.20 5.11 -9.85
N ARG A 17 -3.04 6.38 -9.47
CA ARG A 17 -2.82 7.50 -10.40
C ARG A 17 -1.48 7.40 -11.13
N ASP A 18 -0.39 7.18 -10.39
CA ASP A 18 0.92 6.95 -11.00
C ASP A 18 1.08 5.47 -11.40
N ALA A 19 1.27 5.24 -12.70
CA ALA A 19 1.48 3.90 -13.24
C ALA A 19 2.74 3.21 -12.68
N LYS A 20 3.71 3.98 -12.18
CA LYS A 20 4.94 3.44 -11.57
C LYS A 20 4.71 2.83 -10.19
N ASP A 21 3.63 3.21 -9.52
CA ASP A 21 3.28 2.72 -8.19
C ASP A 21 2.41 1.46 -8.24
N GLN A 22 1.84 1.15 -9.41
CA GLN A 22 1.02 -0.04 -9.62
C GLN A 22 1.72 -1.35 -9.22
N PRO A 23 3.03 -1.57 -9.51
CA PRO A 23 3.72 -2.79 -9.06
C PRO A 23 3.80 -2.92 -7.54
N ILE A 24 3.92 -1.80 -6.80
CA ILE A 24 3.94 -1.81 -5.33
C ILE A 24 2.56 -2.21 -4.81
N LEU A 25 1.49 -1.62 -5.35
CA LEU A 25 0.12 -1.96 -5.00
C LEU A 25 -0.20 -3.43 -5.32
N ASN A 26 0.18 -3.91 -6.51
CA ASN A 26 -0.01 -5.30 -6.91
C ASN A 26 0.72 -6.27 -5.97
N ALA A 27 1.95 -5.95 -5.58
CA ALA A 27 2.70 -6.76 -4.63
C ALA A 27 2.02 -6.81 -3.26
N ALA A 28 1.50 -5.69 -2.77
CA ALA A 28 0.75 -5.66 -1.52
C ALA A 28 -0.53 -6.52 -1.59
N ILE A 29 -1.28 -6.44 -2.70
CA ILE A 29 -2.48 -7.25 -2.92
C ILE A 29 -2.14 -8.75 -3.00
N VAL A 30 -1.12 -9.13 -3.78
CA VAL A 30 -0.71 -10.53 -3.96
C VAL A 30 -0.20 -11.15 -2.67
N SER A 31 0.48 -10.35 -1.84
CA SER A 31 1.02 -10.77 -0.54
C SER A 31 0.01 -10.65 0.61
N ASP A 32 -1.26 -10.32 0.32
CA ASP A 32 -2.33 -10.19 1.31
C ASP A 32 -1.97 -9.23 2.46
N VAL A 33 -1.36 -8.09 2.12
CA VAL A 33 -0.93 -7.08 3.09
C VAL A 33 -2.16 -6.36 3.67
N ASP A 34 -2.22 -6.22 4.99
CA ASP A 34 -3.32 -5.49 5.63
C ASP A 34 -3.23 -3.97 5.46
N VAL A 35 -2.03 -3.42 5.61
CA VAL A 35 -1.79 -1.96 5.64
C VAL A 35 -0.55 -1.57 4.86
N ILE A 36 -0.68 -0.56 4.00
CA ILE A 36 0.44 0.17 3.40
C ILE A 36 0.65 1.47 4.19
N LEU A 37 1.78 1.55 4.89
CA LEU A 37 2.21 2.79 5.55
C LEU A 37 2.96 3.67 4.56
N THR A 38 2.42 4.86 4.29
CA THR A 38 2.96 5.73 3.23
C THR A 38 2.68 7.21 3.49
N GLY A 39 3.58 8.07 2.99
CA GLY A 39 3.36 9.51 2.88
C GLY A 39 2.95 9.95 1.47
N ASP A 40 2.83 9.01 0.54
CA ASP A 40 2.47 9.29 -0.85
C ASP A 40 0.97 9.48 -1.01
N LYS A 41 0.58 10.62 -1.59
CA LYS A 41 -0.82 10.99 -1.81
C LYS A 41 -1.53 10.08 -2.81
N ASP A 42 -0.79 9.45 -3.72
CA ASP A 42 -1.39 8.59 -4.75
C ASP A 42 -1.88 7.28 -4.15
N PHE A 43 -1.22 6.77 -3.11
CA PHE A 43 -1.72 5.67 -2.29
C PHE A 43 -2.81 6.12 -1.31
N LEU A 44 -2.62 7.25 -0.62
CA LEU A 44 -3.59 7.75 0.37
C LEU A 44 -4.95 8.15 -0.24
N SER A 45 -5.00 8.33 -1.57
CA SER A 45 -6.24 8.60 -2.30
C SER A 45 -6.94 7.35 -2.83
N LEU A 46 -6.37 6.16 -2.62
CA LEU A 46 -7.00 4.89 -2.97
C LEU A 46 -8.20 4.64 -2.05
N ASP A 47 -9.38 4.51 -2.65
CA ASP A 47 -10.60 4.10 -1.97
C ASP A 47 -10.71 2.57 -2.03
N MET A 48 -9.93 1.90 -1.17
CA MET A 48 -9.84 0.44 -1.08
C MET A 48 -9.89 0.00 0.38
N GLU A 49 -10.61 -1.10 0.64
CA GLU A 49 -10.68 -1.67 2.00
C GLU A 49 -9.42 -2.46 2.38
N HIS A 50 -8.79 -3.15 1.42
CA HIS A 50 -7.62 -4.00 1.66
C HIS A 50 -6.72 -4.06 0.40
N PRO A 51 -5.43 -3.69 0.47
CA PRO A 51 -4.73 -3.12 1.63
C PRO A 51 -5.23 -1.70 1.97
N LYS A 52 -5.32 -1.38 3.27
CA LYS A 52 -5.63 -0.01 3.71
C LYS A 52 -4.39 0.87 3.61
N CYS A 53 -4.52 2.04 2.98
CA CYS A 53 -3.42 3.01 2.90
C CYS A 53 -3.56 4.08 3.98
N MET A 54 -2.51 4.31 4.78
CA MET A 54 -2.49 5.36 5.80
C MET A 54 -1.07 5.87 6.09
N THR A 55 -0.97 7.03 6.71
CA THR A 55 0.32 7.55 7.19
C THR A 55 0.78 6.83 8.45
N VAL A 56 2.09 6.86 8.72
CA VAL A 56 2.66 6.30 9.96
C VAL A 56 2.03 6.93 11.20
N ALA A 57 1.78 8.24 11.18
CA ALA A 57 1.13 8.94 12.29
C ALA A 57 -0.30 8.40 12.54
N GLN A 58 -1.09 8.22 11.48
CA GLN A 58 -2.44 7.64 11.60
C GLN A 58 -2.42 6.19 12.10
N PHE A 59 -1.41 5.42 11.70
CA PHE A 59 -1.24 4.05 12.19
C PHE A 59 -0.93 4.01 13.68
N LEU A 60 0.02 4.84 14.15
CA LEU A 60 0.34 4.94 15.57
C LEU A 60 -0.87 5.39 16.40
N GLU A 61 -1.65 6.34 15.88
CA GLU A 61 -2.92 6.76 16.49
C GLU A 61 -3.93 5.61 16.56
N SER A 62 -4.09 4.81 15.48
CA SER A 62 -5.02 3.68 15.48
C SER A 62 -4.61 2.54 16.41
N GLU A 63 -3.31 2.36 16.63
CA GLU A 63 -2.76 1.37 17.56
C GLU A 63 -2.74 1.87 19.02
N GLY A 64 -3.17 3.12 19.28
CA GLY A 64 -3.17 3.71 20.62
C GLY A 64 -1.78 3.93 21.20
N ILE A 65 -0.76 4.07 20.33
CA ILE A 65 0.62 4.35 20.72
C ILE A 65 0.79 5.87 20.73
N GLU A 66 0.51 6.47 21.89
CA GLU A 66 0.83 7.88 22.19
C GLU A 66 2.30 7.98 22.67
N GLU A 67 3.02 9.03 22.25
CA GLU A 67 4.39 9.34 22.73
C GLU A 67 4.44 9.69 24.22
#